data_AF-A0A5A9F2D3-F1
#
_entry.id   AF-A0A5A9F2D3-F1
#
_cell.length_a   1.000
_cell.length_b   1.000
_cell.length_c   1.000
_cell.angle_alpha   90.00
_cell.angle_beta   90.00
_cell.angle_gamma   90.00
#
_symmetry.space_group_name_H-M   'P 1'
#
loop_
_entity.id
_entity.type
_entity.pdbx_description
1 polymer ?
#
loop_
_entity_poly.entity_id
_entity_poly.type
_entity_poly.pdbx_seq_one_letter_code
_entity_poly.pdbx_strand_id
1 'polypeptide(L)'
;MCTLSRDAQVVAYRLFGMGAVTTVTFEPPHFISSRALAAFDELARAGMIQPFDPKKLPEGSKGWQATPRIGRPWSEIPEPTEAELFQILSA
;
A
#
# COMPACT_ATOMS: atom_id res chain seq x y z
N MET A 1 18.70 8.30 4.53
CA MET A 1 17.26 8.15 4.29
C MET A 1 17.10 7.04 3.24
N CYS A 2 16.35 5.97 3.52
CA CYS A 2 16.02 5.01 2.45
C CYS A 2 15.11 5.73 1.47
N THR A 3 15.57 5.89 0.22
CA THR A 3 14.77 6.52 -0.83
C THR A 3 13.81 5.48 -1.34
N LEU A 4 12.51 5.66 -1.09
CA LEU A 4 11.47 4.79 -1.62
C LEU A 4 11.44 4.86 -3.15
N SER A 5 11.20 3.73 -3.81
CA SER A 5 10.88 3.69 -5.24
C SER A 5 9.63 4.53 -5.55
N ARG A 6 9.50 4.94 -6.82
CA ARG A 6 8.32 5.70 -7.24
C ARG A 6 7.04 4.89 -7.04
N ASP A 7 7.07 3.59 -7.28
CA ASP A 7 5.94 2.70 -7.06
C ASP A 7 5.51 2.67 -5.58
N ALA A 8 6.47 2.54 -4.65
CA ALA A 8 6.20 2.61 -3.22
C ALA A 8 5.60 3.97 -2.81
N GLN A 9 6.07 5.07 -3.42
CA GLN A 9 5.49 6.39 -3.20
C GLN A 9 4.05 6.49 -3.71
N VAL A 10 3.74 5.94 -4.90
CA VAL A 10 2.38 5.91 -5.44
C VAL A 10 1.45 5.06 -4.57
N VAL A 11 1.90 3.89 -4.10
CA VAL A 11 1.14 3.07 -3.15
C VAL A 11 0.86 3.84 -1.86
N ALA A 12 1.90 4.46 -1.28
CA ALA A 12 1.75 5.27 -0.07
C ALA A 12 0.75 6.42 -0.26
N TYR A 13 0.83 7.16 -1.36
CA TYR A 13 -0.08 8.25 -1.68
C TYR A 13 -1.52 7.76 -1.88
N ARG A 14 -1.73 6.76 -2.74
CA ARG A 14 -3.08 6.35 -3.18
C ARG A 14 -3.81 5.53 -2.12
N LEU A 15 -3.11 4.63 -1.45
CA LEU A 15 -3.71 3.64 -0.57
C LEU A 15 -3.55 3.98 0.90
N PHE A 16 -2.56 4.79 1.26
CA PHE A 16 -2.29 5.20 2.64
C PHE A 16 -2.25 6.73 2.79
N GLY A 17 -2.91 7.47 1.89
CA GLY A 17 -2.89 8.94 1.87
C GLY A 17 -3.31 9.61 3.17
N MET A 18 -4.21 8.96 3.93
CA MET A 18 -4.66 9.44 5.26
C MET A 18 -3.67 9.10 6.40
N GLY A 19 -2.55 8.46 6.10
CA GLY A 19 -1.50 8.12 7.05
C GLY A 19 -1.85 6.92 7.94
N ALA A 20 -1.38 6.96 9.19
CA ALA A 20 -1.37 5.85 10.14
C ALA A 20 -2.73 5.24 10.51
N VAL A 21 -3.85 5.89 10.17
CA VAL A 21 -5.21 5.36 10.40
C VAL A 21 -5.70 4.46 9.26
N THR A 22 -4.92 4.33 8.20
CA THR A 22 -5.37 3.67 6.97
C THR A 22 -5.08 2.17 7.01
N THR A 23 -6.10 1.38 6.72
CA THR A 23 -5.99 -0.07 6.49
C THR A 23 -6.49 -0.37 5.10
N VAL A 24 -5.73 -1.18 4.37
CA VAL A 24 -6.02 -1.58 2.99
C VAL A 24 -6.18 -3.09 2.97
N THR A 25 -7.29 -3.57 2.43
CA THR A 25 -7.59 -5.00 2.31
C THR A 25 -7.90 -5.32 0.86
N PHE A 26 -7.51 -6.52 0.43
CA PHE A 26 -7.81 -7.08 -0.88
C PHE A 26 -8.46 -8.44 -0.66
N GLU A 27 -9.71 -8.53 -1.09
CA GLU A 27 -10.55 -9.72 -0.98
C GLU A 27 -10.64 -10.43 -2.33
N PRO A 28 -10.74 -11.77 -2.37
CA PRO A 28 -10.97 -12.50 -3.62
C PRO A 28 -12.24 -12.03 -4.36
N PRO A 29 -12.25 -11.98 -5.70
CA PRO A 29 -11.20 -12.39 -6.65
C PRO A 29 -10.24 -11.25 -7.03
N HIS A 30 -10.15 -10.18 -6.24
CA HIS A 30 -9.28 -9.05 -6.56
C HIS A 30 -7.85 -9.29 -6.10
N PHE A 31 -6.90 -9.15 -7.01
CA PHE A 31 -5.49 -9.34 -6.73
C PHE A 31 -4.69 -8.08 -7.05
N ILE A 32 -3.68 -7.83 -6.23
CA ILE A 32 -2.66 -6.82 -6.52
C ILE A 32 -1.73 -7.35 -7.60
N SER A 33 -1.38 -6.48 -8.56
CA SER A 33 -0.34 -6.78 -9.53
C SER A 33 1.01 -7.04 -8.82
N SER A 34 1.91 -7.81 -9.46
CA SER A 34 3.26 -8.06 -8.92
C SER A 34 4.04 -6.76 -8.66
N ARG A 35 3.81 -5.73 -9.48
CA ARG A 35 4.38 -4.38 -9.31
C ARG A 35 3.90 -3.72 -8.01
N ALA A 36 2.59 -3.77 -7.74
CA ALA A 36 2.04 -3.27 -6.49
C ALA A 36 2.55 -4.07 -5.28
N LEU A 37 2.65 -5.41 -5.39
CA LEU A 37 3.18 -6.26 -4.32
C LEU A 37 4.63 -5.88 -3.95
N ALA A 38 5.49 -5.64 -4.93
CA ALA A 38 6.87 -5.19 -4.68
C ALA A 38 6.92 -3.85 -3.93
N ALA A 39 6.01 -2.92 -4.26
CA ALA A 39 5.87 -1.65 -3.56
C ALA A 39 5.38 -1.83 -2.10
N PHE A 40 4.42 -2.73 -1.85
CA PHE A 40 4.03 -3.09 -0.47
C PHE A 40 5.20 -3.68 0.32
N ASP A 41 5.98 -4.58 -0.27
CA ASP A 41 7.15 -5.19 0.39
C ASP A 41 8.22 -4.16 0.73
N GLU A 42 8.39 -3.14 -0.11
CA GLU A 42 9.31 -2.04 0.14
C GLU A 42 8.83 -1.15 1.30
N LEU A 43 7.55 -0.77 1.32
CA LEU A 43 6.96 -0.02 2.43
C LEU A 43 7.01 -0.79 3.75
N ALA A 44 6.81 -2.12 3.70
CA ALA A 44 6.91 -2.98 4.87
C ALA A 44 8.35 -3.06 5.39
N ARG A 45 9.34 -3.20 4.50
CA ARG A 45 10.78 -3.14 4.86
C ARG A 45 11.18 -1.77 5.43
N ALA A 46 10.57 -0.71 4.93
CA ALA A 46 10.71 0.64 5.49
C ALA A 46 9.96 0.81 6.82
N GLY A 47 9.18 -0.16 7.28
CA GLY A 47 8.38 -0.08 8.51
C GLY A 47 7.23 0.91 8.46
N MET A 48 6.81 1.31 7.25
CA MET A 48 5.71 2.26 7.03
C MET A 48 4.35 1.58 7.03
N ILE A 49 4.32 0.28 6.74
CA ILE A 49 3.12 -0.55 6.83
C ILE A 49 3.49 -1.87 7.51
N GLN A 50 2.47 -2.60 7.96
CA GLN A 50 2.61 -3.95 8.48
C GLN A 50 1.40 -4.80 8.08
N PRO A 51 1.51 -6.14 8.05
CA PRO A 51 0.36 -7.00 7.81
C PRO A 51 -0.79 -6.68 8.76
N PHE A 52 -2.00 -6.62 8.23
CA PHE A 52 -3.20 -6.54 9.03
C PHE A 52 -3.52 -7.93 9.61
N ASP A 53 -4.17 -7.97 10.77
CA ASP A 53 -4.42 -9.21 11.52
C ASP A 53 -5.20 -10.20 10.65
N PRO A 54 -4.61 -11.36 10.28
CA PRO A 54 -5.26 -12.33 9.41
C PRO A 54 -6.50 -12.95 10.04
N LYS A 55 -6.65 -12.92 11.37
CA LYS A 55 -7.88 -13.40 12.06
C LYS A 55 -9.06 -12.45 11.89
N LYS A 56 -8.82 -11.21 11.44
CA LYS A 56 -9.84 -10.19 11.19
C LYS A 56 -10.19 -10.07 9.71
N LEU A 57 -9.56 -10.86 8.85
CA LEU A 57 -9.77 -10.86 7.41
C LEU A 57 -10.56 -12.09 6.97
N PRO A 58 -11.40 -11.98 5.93
CA PRO A 58 -11.99 -13.15 5.29
C PRO A 58 -10.90 -14.10 4.76
N GLU A 59 -11.19 -15.40 4.73
CA GLU A 59 -10.24 -16.42 4.26
C GLU A 59 -9.71 -16.10 2.85
N GLY A 60 -8.39 -16.20 2.67
CA GLY A 60 -7.72 -15.88 1.40
C GLY A 60 -7.47 -14.39 1.14
N SER A 61 -7.97 -13.50 2.00
CA SER A 61 -7.74 -12.06 1.86
C SER A 61 -6.35 -11.65 2.34
N LYS A 62 -5.83 -10.56 1.77
CA LYS A 62 -4.59 -9.91 2.23
C LYS A 62 -4.89 -8.51 2.69
N GLY A 63 -4.19 -8.04 3.72
CA GLY A 63 -4.36 -6.69 4.19
C GLY A 63 -3.10 -6.14 4.84
N TRP A 64 -2.99 -4.82 4.79
CA TRP A 64 -1.92 -4.04 5.38
C TRP A 64 -2.51 -2.85 6.13
N GLN A 65 -1.92 -2.56 7.29
CA GLN A 65 -2.21 -1.35 8.05
C GLN A 65 -1.01 -0.42 8.04
N ALA A 66 -1.26 0.87 7.91
CA ALA A 66 -0.23 1.88 8.05
C ALA A 66 0.32 1.94 9.48
N THR A 67 1.57 2.32 9.61
CA THR A 67 2.19 2.66 10.90
C THR A 67 2.37 4.18 11.01
N PRO A 68 2.67 4.73 12.20
CA PRO A 68 3.03 6.14 12.34
C PRO A 68 4.18 6.61 11.43
N ARG A 69 5.02 5.68 10.95
CA ARG A 69 6.17 5.99 10.10
C ARG A 69 5.80 6.37 8.68
N ILE A 70 4.58 6.09 8.21
CA ILE A 70 4.14 6.45 6.86
C ILE A 70 3.95 7.96 6.69
N GLY A 71 3.84 8.71 7.78
CA GLY A 71 3.63 10.16 7.75
C GLY A 71 2.28 10.55 7.15
N ARG A 72 2.27 11.58 6.31
CA ARG A 72 1.11 12.07 5.57
C ARG A 72 1.38 12.06 4.06
N PRO A 73 1.28 10.89 3.40
CA PRO A 73 1.66 10.76 2.00
C PRO A 73 1.02 11.78 1.05
N TRP A 74 -0.25 12.15 1.25
CA TRP A 74 -0.93 13.17 0.42
C TRP A 74 -0.32 14.57 0.49
N SER A 75 0.37 14.91 1.59
CA SER A 75 1.02 16.21 1.75
C SER A 75 2.52 16.16 1.46
N GLU A 76 3.14 14.99 1.52
CA GLU A 76 4.59 14.82 1.46
C GLU A 76 5.08 14.26 0.11
N ILE A 77 4.21 13.56 -0.63
CA ILE A 77 4.54 12.89 -1.88
C ILE A 77 3.83 13.59 -3.05
N PRO A 78 4.53 13.84 -4.18
CA PRO A 78 3.90 14.37 -5.38
C PRO A 78 2.77 13.47 -5.87
N GLU A 79 1.64 14.10 -6.22
CA GLU A 79 0.47 13.41 -6.75
C GLU A 79 0.83 12.51 -7.95
N PRO A 80 0.41 11.23 -7.96
CA PRO A 80 0.65 10.34 -9.08
C PRO A 80 -0.15 10.72 -10.32
N THR A 81 0.47 10.63 -11.48
CA THR A 81 -0.20 10.73 -12.78
C THR A 81 -0.95 9.44 -13.12
N GLU A 82 -1.89 9.49 -14.06
CA GLU A 82 -2.67 8.32 -14.48
C GLU A 82 -1.80 7.15 -14.97
N ALA A 83 -0.68 7.45 -15.65
CA ALA A 83 0.26 6.44 -16.15
C ALA A 83 1.02 5.70 -15.02
N GLU A 84 1.08 6.29 -13.83
CA GLU A 84 1.76 5.71 -12.67
C GLU A 84 0.85 4.81 -11.85
N LEU A 85 -0.46 4.83 -12.11
CA LEU A 85 -1.44 4.06 -11.35
C LEU A 85 -1.29 2.55 -11.60
N PHE A 86 -1.44 1.78 -10.53
CA PHE A 86 -1.46 0.32 -10.60
C PHE A 86 -2.81 -0.14 -11.15
N GLN A 87 -2.78 -1.09 -12.08
CA GLN A 87 -3.99 -1.81 -12.46
C GLN A 87 -4.38 -2.78 -11.33
N ILE A 88 -5.65 -2.71 -10.92
CA ILE A 88 -6.27 -3.74 -10.10
C ILE A 88 -6.71 -4.86 -11.05
N LEU A 89 -6.22 -6.07 -10.84
CA LEU A 89 -6.58 -7.22 -11.64
C LEU A 89 -7.70 -7.99 -10.94
N SER A 90 -8.71 -8.40 -11.70
CA SER A 90 -9.74 -9.33 -11.26
C SER A 90 -9.53 -10.65 -12.00
N ALA A 91 -9.64 -11.78 -11.29
CA ALA A 91 -9.66 -13.10 -11.91
C ALA A 91 -11.03 -13.44 -12.51
#